data_AF-A0A7V9R8R4-F1
#
_entry.id   AF-A0A7V9R8R4-F1
#
_cell.length_a   1.000
_cell.length_b   1.000
_cell.length_c   1.000
_cell.angle_alpha   90.00
_cell.angle_beta   90.00
_cell.angle_gamma   90.00
#
_symmetry.space_group_name_H-M   'P 1'
#
loop_
_entity.id
_entity.type
_entity.pdbx_description
1 polymer ?
#
loop_
_entity_poly.entity_id
_entity_poly.type
_entity_poly.pdbx_seq_one_letter_code
_entity_poly.pdbx_strand_id
1 'polypeptide(L)'
;MSTSYLVGLLVAVTVLFGARLAFAVLPLHRFTMRVTVTDAIVFAVGAVGLALHCGAMFFSRMVEPLPGADPVINDIRALGTASIIWYVVPAVLVLLGLRRQHPVALVMIALALVAVGITMYDGGSLRVHLAAIFVSVLVLAGVVALLVLPPWQRSPAGTPTTRH
;
A
#
# COMPACT_ATOMS: atom_id res chain seq x y z
N MET A 1 1.68 12.49 18.07
CA MET A 1 2.27 12.48 16.71
C MET A 1 3.10 13.74 16.54
N SER A 2 4.32 13.66 16.02
CA SER A 2 5.11 14.88 15.80
C SER A 2 4.54 15.66 14.62
N THR A 3 4.46 16.98 14.75
CA THR A 3 3.99 17.92 13.72
C THR A 3 4.74 17.74 12.39
N SER A 4 6.02 17.37 12.45
CA SER A 4 6.85 17.03 11.28
C SER A 4 6.31 15.87 10.44
N TYR A 5 5.74 14.83 11.07
CA TYR A 5 5.15 13.69 10.35
C TYR A 5 3.84 14.06 9.67
N LEU A 6 3.01 14.88 10.34
CA LEU A 6 1.77 15.40 9.76
C LEU A 6 2.03 16.29 8.56
N VAL A 7 3.02 17.19 8.66
CA VAL A 7 3.42 18.06 7.55
C VAL A 7 3.97 17.22 6.38
N GLY A 8 4.83 16.24 6.66
CA GLY A 8 5.35 15.32 5.63
C GLY A 8 4.24 14.57 4.91
N LEU A 9 3.25 14.05 5.65
CA LEU A 9 2.11 13.33 5.10
C LEU A 9 1.21 14.25 4.26
N LEU A 10 0.96 15.46 4.74
CA LEU A 10 0.14 16.44 4.03
C LEU A 10 0.83 16.86 2.72
N VAL A 11 2.12 17.19 2.76
CA VAL A 11 2.95 17.48 1.57
C VAL A 11 2.95 16.32 0.60
N ALA A 12 3.11 15.09 1.09
CA ALA A 12 3.15 13.94 0.20
C ALA A 12 1.78 13.64 -0.42
N VAL A 13 0.68 13.85 0.30
CA VAL A 13 -0.68 13.78 -0.27
C VAL A 13 -0.89 14.87 -1.32
N THR A 14 -0.49 16.12 -1.07
CA THR A 14 -0.60 17.19 -2.10
C THR A 14 0.28 16.93 -3.31
N VAL A 15 1.50 16.42 -3.11
CA VAL A 15 2.41 16.06 -4.21
C VAL A 15 1.87 14.87 -4.99
N LEU A 16 1.38 13.81 -4.33
CA LEU A 16 0.76 12.67 -5.00
C LEU A 16 -0.51 13.07 -5.76
N PHE A 17 -1.34 13.92 -5.16
CA PHE A 17 -2.56 14.42 -5.78
C PHE A 17 -2.23 15.34 -6.97
N GLY A 18 -1.27 16.25 -6.81
CA GLY A 18 -0.78 17.13 -7.88
C GLY A 18 -0.11 16.36 -9.01
N ALA A 19 0.71 15.36 -8.68
CA ALA A 19 1.30 14.44 -9.64
C ALA A 19 0.19 13.68 -10.38
N ARG A 20 -0.79 13.12 -9.68
CA ARG A 20 -1.93 12.45 -10.32
C ARG A 20 -2.70 13.38 -11.24
N LEU A 21 -2.91 14.63 -10.85
CA LEU A 21 -3.61 15.62 -11.67
C LEU A 21 -2.78 15.98 -12.91
N ALA A 22 -1.47 16.19 -12.76
CA ALA A 22 -0.56 16.47 -13.85
C ALA A 22 -0.39 15.28 -14.81
N PHE A 23 -0.32 14.06 -14.28
CA PHE A 23 -0.22 12.82 -15.05
C PHE A 23 -1.56 12.37 -15.65
N ALA A 24 -2.71 12.81 -15.12
CA ALA A 24 -4.01 12.62 -15.76
C ALA A 24 -4.14 13.43 -17.06
N VAL A 25 -3.36 14.51 -17.21
CA VAL A 25 -3.30 15.33 -18.43
C VAL A 25 -2.33 14.72 -19.47
N LEU A 26 -1.35 13.92 -19.03
CA LEU A 26 -0.44 13.20 -19.91
C LEU A 26 -1.06 11.85 -20.33
N PRO A 27 -0.99 11.45 -21.63
CA PRO A 27 -1.57 10.21 -22.10
C PRO A 27 -0.71 9.00 -21.67
N LEU A 28 -0.71 8.68 -20.37
CA LEU A 28 -0.09 7.50 -19.76
C LEU A 28 -0.88 6.21 -20.01
N HIS A 29 -1.78 6.22 -21.00
CA HIS A 29 -2.68 5.12 -21.35
C HIS A 29 -1.93 3.81 -21.71
N ARG A 30 -0.62 3.90 -22.00
CA ARG A 30 0.27 2.75 -22.29
C ARG A 30 0.73 1.98 -21.05
N PHE A 31 0.70 2.57 -19.86
CA PHE A 31 1.20 1.94 -18.63
C PHE A 31 0.11 1.57 -17.63
N THR A 32 -1.09 2.11 -17.81
CA THR A 32 -2.23 1.82 -16.96
C THR A 32 -2.79 0.44 -17.30
N MET A 33 -2.68 -0.52 -16.38
CA MET A 33 -3.23 -1.88 -16.55
C MET A 33 -4.49 -2.06 -15.71
N ARG A 34 -5.46 -2.80 -16.26
CA ARG A 34 -6.69 -3.15 -15.55
C ARG A 34 -6.41 -4.22 -14.50
N VAL A 35 -6.75 -3.89 -13.27
CA VAL A 35 -6.71 -4.85 -12.14
C VAL A 35 -8.04 -5.60 -12.13
N THR A 36 -8.01 -6.92 -11.97
CA THR A 36 -9.25 -7.71 -11.83
C THR A 36 -9.87 -7.49 -10.45
N VAL A 37 -11.17 -7.71 -10.30
CA VAL A 37 -11.85 -7.59 -8.99
C VAL A 37 -11.19 -8.50 -7.95
N THR A 38 -10.79 -9.71 -8.34
CA THR A 38 -10.06 -10.65 -7.47
C THR A 38 -8.72 -10.08 -7.02
N ASP A 39 -7.94 -9.52 -7.95
CA ASP A 39 -6.64 -8.92 -7.63
C ASP A 39 -6.81 -7.70 -6.70
N ALA A 40 -7.87 -6.89 -6.90
CA ALA A 40 -8.21 -5.76 -6.04
C ALA A 40 -8.63 -6.19 -4.62
N ILE A 41 -9.40 -7.28 -4.49
CA ILE A 41 -9.76 -7.84 -3.17
C ILE A 41 -8.51 -8.35 -2.46
N VAL A 42 -7.66 -9.12 -3.15
CA VAL A 42 -6.41 -9.65 -2.58
C VAL A 42 -5.50 -8.51 -2.11
N PHE A 43 -5.34 -7.47 -2.93
CA PHE A 43 -4.62 -6.26 -2.55
C PHE A 43 -5.22 -5.58 -1.32
N ALA A 44 -6.55 -5.39 -1.29
CA ALA A 44 -7.23 -4.74 -0.18
C ALA A 44 -7.08 -5.52 1.13
N VAL A 45 -7.21 -6.84 1.09
CA VAL A 45 -6.99 -7.71 2.26
C VAL A 45 -5.56 -7.60 2.76
N GLY A 46 -4.56 -7.63 1.86
CA GLY A 46 -3.16 -7.45 2.23
C GLY A 46 -2.88 -6.06 2.84
N ALA A 47 -3.43 -5.00 2.25
CA ALA A 47 -3.26 -3.63 2.74
C ALA A 47 -3.89 -3.43 4.12
N VAL A 48 -5.09 -3.99 4.34
CA VAL A 48 -5.76 -3.98 5.66
C VAL A 48 -4.96 -4.79 6.68
N GLY A 49 -4.44 -5.95 6.31
CA GLY A 49 -3.58 -6.76 7.18
C GLY A 49 -2.31 -6.02 7.61
N LEU A 50 -1.62 -5.35 6.67
CA LEU A 50 -0.47 -4.50 6.99
C LEU A 50 -0.86 -3.32 7.89
N ALA A 51 -1.98 -2.67 7.62
CA ALA A 51 -2.46 -1.56 8.46
C ALA A 51 -2.78 -2.02 9.88
N LEU A 52 -3.39 -3.20 10.04
CA LEU A 52 -3.65 -3.80 11.35
C LEU A 52 -2.34 -4.16 12.06
N HIS A 53 -1.37 -4.75 11.35
CA HIS A 53 -0.06 -5.07 11.90
C HIS A 53 0.65 -3.81 12.44
N CYS A 54 0.75 -2.76 11.62
CA CYS A 54 1.32 -1.48 12.02
C CYS A 54 0.50 -0.81 13.14
N GLY A 55 -0.82 -0.89 13.07
CA GLY A 55 -1.74 -0.35 14.08
C GLY A 55 -1.56 -1.01 15.44
N ALA A 56 -1.45 -2.34 15.49
CA ALA A 56 -1.20 -3.08 16.72
C ALA A 56 0.15 -2.72 17.37
N MET A 57 1.16 -2.43 16.55
CA MET A 57 2.49 -2.05 17.02
C MET A 57 2.50 -0.62 17.61
N PHE A 58 1.95 0.37 16.91
CA PHE A 58 2.08 1.80 17.27
C PHE A 58 0.86 2.41 17.98
N PHE A 59 -0.33 1.87 17.76
CA PHE A 59 -1.61 2.47 18.16
C PHE A 59 -2.50 1.48 18.91
N SER A 60 -1.96 0.64 19.81
CA SER A 60 -2.79 -0.41 20.46
C SER A 60 -4.05 0.10 21.12
N ARG A 61 -4.05 1.30 21.70
CA ARG A 61 -5.26 1.90 22.28
C ARG A 61 -6.41 2.06 21.28
N MET A 62 -6.11 2.15 19.98
CA MET A 62 -7.13 2.18 18.92
C MET A 62 -7.60 0.79 18.51
N VAL A 63 -6.81 -0.26 18.78
CA VAL A 63 -7.07 -1.64 18.33
C VAL A 63 -7.57 -2.56 19.46
N GLU A 64 -7.24 -2.25 20.71
CA GLU A 64 -7.73 -2.87 21.94
C GLU A 64 -9.27 -2.92 22.06
N PRO A 65 -10.05 -1.95 21.54
CA PRO A 65 -11.52 -2.04 21.60
C PRO A 65 -12.11 -3.10 20.67
N LEU A 66 -11.33 -3.70 19.75
CA LEU A 66 -11.85 -4.71 18.83
C LEU A 66 -12.04 -6.06 19.56
N PRO A 67 -13.28 -6.58 19.66
CA PRO A 67 -13.53 -7.84 20.35
C PRO A 67 -12.78 -8.98 19.65
N GLY A 68 -11.97 -9.73 20.41
CA GLY A 68 -11.21 -10.87 19.93
C GLY A 68 -9.86 -10.53 19.27
N ALA A 69 -9.43 -9.26 19.28
CA ALA A 69 -8.13 -8.85 18.72
C ALA A 69 -6.95 -9.07 19.68
N ASP A 70 -7.20 -9.23 20.98
CA ASP A 70 -6.17 -9.40 22.02
C ASP A 70 -5.08 -10.46 21.70
N PRO A 71 -5.42 -11.72 21.32
CA PRO A 71 -4.38 -12.71 21.03
C PRO A 71 -3.51 -12.30 19.84
N VAL A 72 -4.11 -11.72 18.80
CA VAL A 72 -3.40 -11.27 17.59
C VAL A 72 -2.49 -10.08 17.90
N ILE A 73 -2.99 -9.11 18.68
CA ILE A 73 -2.21 -7.94 19.09
C ILE A 73 -1.01 -8.34 19.94
N ASN A 74 -1.19 -9.29 20.86
CA ASN A 74 -0.11 -9.81 21.70
C ASN A 74 0.94 -10.56 20.87
N ASP A 75 0.52 -11.39 19.92
CA ASP A 75 1.42 -12.11 19.01
C ASP A 75 2.26 -11.17 18.14
N ILE A 76 1.66 -10.08 17.64
CA ILE A 76 2.35 -9.04 16.86
C ILE A 76 3.37 -8.31 17.75
N ARG A 77 2.99 -7.94 18.97
CA ARG A 77 3.85 -7.20 19.90
C ARG A 77 4.99 -8.01 20.47
N ALA A 78 4.86 -9.34 20.49
CA ALA A 78 5.93 -10.22 20.92
C ALA A 78 7.15 -10.18 19.99
N LEU A 79 7.04 -9.60 18.78
CA LEU A 79 8.10 -9.52 17.76
C LEU A 79 8.75 -10.87 17.44
N GLY A 80 8.07 -11.97 17.76
CA GLY A 80 8.52 -13.33 17.47
C GLY A 80 8.10 -13.79 16.07
N THR A 81 8.21 -15.09 15.82
CA THR A 81 7.86 -15.71 14.53
C THR A 81 6.43 -15.40 14.11
N ALA A 82 5.48 -15.33 15.05
CA ALA A 82 4.09 -14.99 14.77
C ALA A 82 3.96 -13.58 14.16
N SER A 83 4.65 -12.58 14.72
CA SER A 83 4.71 -11.21 14.18
C SER A 83 5.26 -11.19 12.75
N ILE A 84 6.31 -11.98 12.48
CA ILE A 84 6.89 -12.09 11.13
C ILE A 84 5.86 -12.63 10.15
N ILE A 85 5.11 -13.67 10.52
CA ILE A 85 4.05 -14.24 9.67
C ILE A 85 2.94 -13.22 9.44
N TRP A 86 2.49 -12.53 10.50
CA TRP A 86 1.50 -11.45 10.45
C TRP A 86 1.94 -10.24 9.62
N TYR A 87 3.24 -10.09 9.35
CA TYR A 87 3.77 -9.09 8.44
C TYR A 87 3.90 -9.60 7.00
N VAL A 88 4.57 -10.76 6.83
CA VAL A 88 4.93 -11.31 5.52
C VAL A 88 3.70 -11.73 4.73
N VAL A 89 2.70 -12.35 5.37
CA VAL A 89 1.50 -12.82 4.66
C VAL A 89 0.73 -11.63 4.03
N PRO A 90 0.38 -10.57 4.78
CA PRO A 90 -0.22 -9.37 4.19
C PRO A 90 0.66 -8.69 3.12
N ALA A 91 1.98 -8.62 3.34
CA ALA A 91 2.92 -8.06 2.36
C ALA A 91 2.90 -8.84 1.02
N VAL A 92 2.89 -10.17 1.09
CA VAL A 92 2.79 -11.04 -0.10
C VAL A 92 1.44 -10.88 -0.78
N LEU A 93 0.35 -10.76 -0.02
CA LEU A 93 -0.98 -10.49 -0.59
C LEU A 93 -1.02 -9.16 -1.35
N VAL A 94 -0.39 -8.11 -0.83
CA VAL A 94 -0.26 -6.83 -1.55
C VAL A 94 0.47 -7.03 -2.89
N LEU A 95 1.59 -7.76 -2.89
CA LEU A 95 2.35 -8.04 -4.12
C LEU A 95 1.53 -8.90 -5.11
N LEU A 96 0.82 -9.92 -4.62
CA LEU A 96 -0.03 -10.79 -5.44
C LEU A 96 -1.20 -10.03 -6.06
N GLY A 97 -1.83 -9.12 -5.31
CA GLY A 97 -2.91 -8.26 -5.83
C GLY A 97 -2.42 -7.26 -6.89
N LEU A 98 -1.11 -6.96 -6.90
CA LEU A 98 -0.50 -6.08 -7.90
C LEU A 98 0.32 -6.84 -8.95
N ARG A 99 0.31 -8.18 -8.95
CA ARG A 99 1.21 -9.02 -9.78
C ARG A 99 1.12 -8.77 -11.28
N ARG A 100 0.00 -8.20 -11.75
CA ARG A 100 -0.24 -7.87 -13.16
C ARG A 100 0.22 -6.47 -13.54
N GLN A 101 0.80 -5.71 -12.61
CA GLN A 101 1.34 -4.38 -12.89
C GLN A 101 2.75 -4.44 -13.50
N HIS A 102 3.25 -3.26 -13.86
CA HIS A 102 4.60 -3.10 -14.36
C HIS A 102 5.64 -3.69 -13.37
N PRO A 103 6.58 -4.53 -13.82
CA PRO A 103 7.50 -5.26 -12.94
C PRO A 103 8.36 -4.31 -12.09
N VAL A 104 8.73 -3.15 -12.63
CA VAL A 104 9.49 -2.14 -11.87
C VAL A 104 8.68 -1.63 -10.67
N ALA A 105 7.37 -1.41 -10.81
CA ALA A 105 6.53 -0.97 -9.69
C ALA A 105 6.44 -2.04 -8.60
N LEU A 106 6.31 -3.32 -9.00
CA LEU A 106 6.33 -4.45 -8.08
C LEU A 106 7.66 -4.57 -7.33
N VAL A 107 8.80 -4.42 -8.03
CA VAL A 107 10.12 -4.43 -7.40
C VAL A 107 10.27 -3.28 -6.41
N MET A 108 9.82 -2.08 -6.76
CA MET A 108 9.86 -0.92 -5.86
C MET A 108 9.02 -1.15 -4.58
N ILE A 109 7.81 -1.70 -4.72
CA ILE A 109 6.97 -2.05 -3.56
C ILE A 109 7.61 -3.14 -2.73
N ALA A 110 8.13 -4.20 -3.36
CA ALA A 110 8.79 -5.30 -2.67
C ALA A 110 10.00 -4.80 -1.87
N LEU A 111 10.85 -3.95 -2.47
CA LEU A 111 11.99 -3.35 -1.78
C LEU A 111 11.56 -2.47 -0.61
N ALA A 112 10.49 -1.69 -0.77
CA ALA A 112 9.96 -0.85 0.30
C ALA A 112 9.45 -1.69 1.48
N LEU A 113 8.68 -2.76 1.21
CA LEU A 113 8.24 -3.71 2.22
C LEU A 113 9.41 -4.46 2.87
N VAL A 114 10.43 -4.85 2.11
CA VAL A 114 11.64 -5.46 2.69
C VAL A 114 12.35 -4.48 3.63
N ALA A 115 12.48 -3.21 3.25
CA ALA A 115 13.08 -2.19 4.10
C ALA A 115 12.30 -1.98 5.41
N VAL A 116 10.96 -1.99 5.36
CA VAL A 116 10.12 -1.95 6.57
C VAL A 116 10.37 -3.16 7.47
N GLY A 117 10.42 -4.36 6.89
CA GLY A 117 10.70 -5.58 7.65
C GLY A 117 12.08 -5.55 8.30
N ILE A 118 13.13 -5.21 7.56
CA ILE A 118 14.51 -5.11 8.10
C ILE A 118 14.54 -4.11 9.25
N THR A 119 14.02 -2.91 9.05
CA THR A 119 14.06 -1.86 10.10
C THR A 119 13.23 -2.22 11.34
N MET A 120 12.26 -3.12 11.22
CA MET A 120 11.47 -3.63 12.34
C MET A 120 12.22 -4.68 13.17
N TYR A 121 12.87 -5.64 12.51
CA TYR A 121 13.46 -6.83 13.17
C TYR A 121 14.96 -6.70 13.47
N ASP A 122 15.65 -5.72 12.90
CA ASP A 122 17.10 -5.50 13.09
C ASP A 122 17.43 -4.60 14.30
N GLY A 123 16.43 -4.28 15.15
CA GLY A 123 16.62 -3.44 16.34
C GLY A 123 17.02 -1.98 16.03
N GLY A 124 16.81 -1.53 14.80
CA GLY A 124 17.08 -0.16 14.37
C GLY A 124 16.24 0.88 15.12
N SER A 125 16.65 2.15 15.04
CA SER A 125 15.91 3.22 15.72
C SER A 125 14.48 3.34 15.20
N LEU A 126 13.52 3.58 16.11
CA LEU A 126 12.11 3.83 15.78
C LEU A 126 11.93 4.89 14.69
N ARG A 127 12.79 5.92 14.67
CA ARG A 127 12.74 6.99 13.67
C ARG A 127 13.01 6.46 12.25
N VAL A 128 13.97 5.56 12.09
CA VAL A 128 14.31 4.96 10.80
C VAL A 128 13.18 4.05 10.33
N HIS A 129 12.60 3.26 11.23
CA HIS A 129 11.48 2.39 10.89
C HIS A 129 10.23 3.17 10.46
N LEU A 130 9.87 4.23 11.18
CA LEU A 130 8.75 5.10 10.78
C LEU A 130 9.00 5.80 9.44
N ALA A 131 10.24 6.17 9.14
CA ALA A 131 10.60 6.71 7.83
C ALA A 131 10.45 5.65 6.71
N ALA A 132 10.83 4.40 6.97
CA ALA A 132 10.64 3.29 6.04
C ALA A 132 9.15 3.00 5.78
N ILE A 133 8.31 3.03 6.82
CA ILE A 133 6.85 2.92 6.69
C ILE A 133 6.31 4.06 5.81
N PHE A 134 6.71 5.30 6.11
CA PHE A 134 6.26 6.46 5.37
C PHE A 134 6.60 6.34 3.87
N VAL A 135 7.86 6.03 3.54
CA VAL A 135 8.30 5.82 2.15
C VAL A 135 7.50 4.69 1.49
N SER A 136 7.28 3.57 2.19
CA SER A 136 6.51 2.44 1.66
C SER A 136 5.07 2.81 1.34
N VAL A 137 4.41 3.57 2.22
CA VAL A 137 3.05 4.07 1.99
C VAL A 137 3.01 4.99 0.79
N LEU A 138 4.01 5.87 0.62
CA LEU A 138 4.07 6.77 -0.55
C LEU A 138 4.31 6.02 -1.86
N VAL A 139 5.21 5.05 -1.87
CA VAL A 139 5.46 4.21 -3.05
C VAL A 139 4.19 3.45 -3.40
N LEU A 140 3.54 2.82 -2.42
CA LEU A 140 2.32 2.06 -2.64
C LEU A 140 1.19 2.96 -3.16
N ALA A 141 0.96 4.11 -2.52
CA ALA A 141 -0.07 5.05 -2.91
C ALA A 141 0.20 5.64 -4.30
N GLY A 142 1.46 5.97 -4.61
CA GLY A 142 1.86 6.46 -5.93
C GLY A 142 1.62 5.42 -7.02
N VAL A 143 2.04 4.17 -6.79
CA VAL A 143 1.80 3.07 -7.72
C VAL A 143 0.30 2.84 -7.93
N VAL A 144 -0.49 2.81 -6.86
CA VAL A 144 -1.94 2.63 -6.97
C VAL A 144 -2.59 3.82 -7.69
N ALA A 145 -2.25 5.05 -7.34
CA ALA A 145 -2.87 6.25 -7.91
C ALA A 145 -2.52 6.48 -9.38
N LEU A 146 -1.30 6.11 -9.80
CA LEU A 146 -0.79 6.36 -11.15
C LEU A 146 -0.98 5.18 -12.10
N LEU A 147 -0.92 3.93 -11.62
CA LEU A 147 -0.86 2.75 -12.48
C LEU A 147 -2.11 1.85 -12.42
N VAL A 148 -2.99 2.02 -11.42
CA VAL A 148 -4.24 1.26 -11.34
C VAL A 148 -5.37 2.02 -12.04
N LEU A 149 -5.89 1.46 -13.13
CA LEU A 149 -7.22 1.82 -13.60
C LEU A 149 -8.27 1.09 -12.75
N PRO A 150 -9.30 1.79 -12.26
CA PRO A 150 -10.41 1.16 -11.57
C PRO A 150 -11.15 0.19 -12.52
N PRO A 151 -11.60 -0.98 -12.03
CA PRO A 151 -12.24 -1.99 -12.88
C PRO A 151 -13.59 -1.52 -13.47
N TRP A 152 -14.19 -0.45 -12.91
CA TRP A 152 -15.44 0.16 -13.36
C TRP A 152 -15.28 1.22 -14.46
N GLN A 153 -14.06 1.62 -14.84
CA GLN A 153 -13.86 2.49 -16.01
C GLN A 153 -14.03 1.67 -17.30
N ARG A 154 -15.29 1.57 -17.76
CA ARG A 154 -15.62 1.10 -19.10
C ARG A 154 -14.98 2.05 -20.12
N SER A 155 -14.32 1.48 -21.12
CA SER A 155 -13.99 2.23 -22.34
C SER A 155 -15.29 2.83 -22.86
N PRO A 156 -15.31 4.11 -23.31
CA PRO A 156 -16.48 4.63 -24.00
C PRO A 156 -16.82 3.66 -25.12
N ALA A 157 -18.04 3.10 -25.05
CA ALA A 157 -18.56 2.15 -26.01
C ALA A 157 -18.42 2.77 -27.41
N GLY A 158 -18.02 1.93 -28.36
CA GLY A 158 -17.50 2.34 -29.65
C GLY A 158 -18.28 3.43 -30.35
N THR A 159 -17.55 4.34 -30.97
CA THR A 159 -18.06 5.12 -32.09
C THR A 159 -18.56 4.11 -33.14
N PRO A 160 -19.85 4.10 -33.49
CA PRO A 160 -20.32 3.31 -34.61
C PRO A 160 -19.58 3.81 -35.84
N THR A 161 -18.76 2.96 -36.45
CA THR A 161 -18.21 3.21 -37.77
C THR A 161 -19.37 3.20 -38.75
N THR A 162 -19.95 4.38 -39.00
CA THR A 162 -20.83 4.61 -40.13
C THR A 162 -20.01 4.41 -41.40
N ARG A 163 -20.17 3.24 -42.04
CA ARG A 163 -19.77 3.04 -43.43
C ARG A 163 -20.70 3.89 -44.30
N HIS A 164 -20.10 4.79 -45.07
CA HIS A 164 -20.65 5.32 -46.31
C HIS A 164 -19.82 4.78 -47.46
#